data_AF-A0A4U3MNZ5-F1
#
_entry.id   AF-A0A4U3MNZ5-F1
#
_cell.length_a   1.000
_cell.length_b   1.000
_cell.length_c   1.000
_cell.angle_alpha   90.00
_cell.angle_beta   90.00
_cell.angle_gamma   90.00
#
_symmetry.space_group_name_H-M   'P 1'
#
loop_
_entity.id
_entity.type
_entity.pdbx_description
1 polymer ?
#
loop_
_entity_poly.entity_id
_entity_poly.type
_entity_poly.pdbx_seq_one_letter_code
_entity_poly.pdbx_strand_id
1 'polypeptide(L)'
;MVVALLTLCLGWFVGNRLTARWDERKKRRELDLVALGVFYEIYGQFFAIWKLWSNAPAGLSDDDDFRRELLDRAAETEGKLKSLLVRLASERSLSDRDCTLLGCFRQAVQSLRASIQEKASLRSRITQAGGQEVIAYPWLGSEAPQPSKLPSWQLMQKWL
;
A
#
# COMPACT_ATOMS: atom_id res chain seq x y z
N MET A 1 -17.79 -47.65 29.11
CA MET A 1 -17.44 -47.82 27.68
C MET A 1 -17.96 -46.65 26.84
N VAL A 2 -19.27 -46.39 26.79
CA VAL A 2 -19.86 -45.29 25.97
C VAL A 2 -19.30 -43.90 26.31
N VAL A 3 -19.16 -43.57 27.60
CA VAL A 3 -18.63 -42.26 28.04
C VAL A 3 -17.20 -42.03 27.55
N ALA A 4 -16.35 -43.07 27.58
CA ALA A 4 -14.96 -42.97 27.12
C ALA A 4 -14.86 -42.76 25.60
N LEU A 5 -15.76 -43.37 24.82
CA LEU A 5 -15.81 -43.16 23.36
C LEU A 5 -16.31 -41.76 23.01
N LEU A 6 -17.29 -41.24 23.77
CA LEU A 6 -17.81 -39.89 23.58
C LEU A 6 -16.76 -38.83 23.91
N THR A 7 -16.03 -38.96 25.03
CA THR A 7 -14.96 -38.01 25.39
C THR A 7 -13.81 -38.06 24.39
N LEU A 8 -13.46 -39.24 23.88
CA LEU A 8 -12.45 -39.39 22.84
C LEU A 8 -12.86 -38.72 21.52
N CYS A 9 -14.11 -38.93 21.06
CA CYS A 9 -14.62 -38.30 19.84
C CYS A 9 -14.74 -36.77 19.97
N LEU A 10 -15.22 -36.27 21.13
CA LEU A 10 -15.29 -34.83 21.37
C LEU A 10 -13.90 -34.19 21.39
N GLY A 11 -12.95 -34.81 22.11
CA GLY A 11 -11.57 -34.35 22.17
C GLY A 11 -10.92 -34.31 20.79
N TRP A 12 -11.15 -35.35 19.98
CA TRP A 12 -10.69 -35.42 18.60
C TRP A 12 -11.29 -34.31 17.74
N PHE A 13 -12.61 -34.10 17.80
CA PHE A 13 -13.30 -33.11 16.98
C PHE A 13 -12.89 -31.67 17.34
N VAL A 14 -12.83 -31.37 18.64
CA VAL A 14 -12.40 -30.05 19.14
C VAL A 14 -10.93 -29.81 18.80
N GLY A 15 -10.07 -30.82 19.00
CA GLY A 15 -8.65 -30.76 18.63
C GLY A 15 -8.47 -30.45 17.15
N ASN A 16 -9.14 -31.19 16.26
CA ASN A 16 -9.01 -31.01 14.82
C ASN A 16 -9.49 -29.61 14.36
N ARG A 17 -10.59 -29.12 14.92
CA ARG A 17 -11.11 -27.76 14.63
C ARG A 17 -10.17 -26.66 15.14
N LEU A 18 -9.56 -26.85 16.31
CA LEU A 18 -8.63 -25.89 16.87
C LEU A 18 -7.35 -25.86 16.03
N THR A 19 -6.79 -27.02 15.70
CA THR A 19 -5.58 -27.16 14.87
C THR A 19 -5.77 -26.52 13.50
N ALA A 20 -6.90 -26.77 12.83
CA ALA A 20 -7.18 -26.16 11.53
C ALA A 20 -7.20 -24.62 11.60
N ARG A 21 -7.83 -24.03 12.64
CA ARG A 21 -7.82 -22.57 12.84
C ARG A 21 -6.45 -22.01 13.18
N TRP A 22 -5.63 -22.77 13.89
CA TRP A 22 -4.26 -22.39 14.23
C TRP A 22 -3.36 -22.39 13.00
N ASP A 23 -3.43 -23.42 12.17
CA ASP A 23 -2.68 -23.50 10.91
C ASP A 23 -3.05 -22.36 9.96
N GLU A 24 -4.34 -22.02 9.87
CA GLU A 24 -4.79 -20.89 9.05
C GLU A 24 -4.22 -19.56 9.56
N ARG A 25 -4.21 -19.34 10.89
CA ARG A 25 -3.59 -18.14 11.48
C ARG A 25 -2.08 -18.11 11.27
N LYS A 26 -1.41 -19.26 11.38
CA LYS A 26 0.04 -19.36 11.18
C LYS A 26 0.41 -19.02 9.74
N LYS A 27 -0.29 -19.60 8.76
CA LYS A 27 -0.12 -19.28 7.33
C LYS A 27 -0.33 -17.80 7.03
N ARG A 28 -1.34 -17.16 7.64
CA ARG A 28 -1.58 -15.72 7.48
C ARG A 28 -0.40 -14.88 7.98
N ARG A 29 0.25 -15.25 9.09
CA ARG A 29 1.43 -14.53 9.61
C ARG A 29 2.65 -14.67 8.69
N GLU A 30 2.88 -15.87 8.15
CA GLU A 30 3.97 -16.11 7.23
C GLU A 30 3.81 -15.27 5.95
N LEU A 31 2.59 -15.21 5.40
CA LEU A 31 2.28 -14.35 4.25
C LEU A 31 2.48 -12.85 4.56
N ASP A 32 2.11 -12.41 5.77
CA ASP A 32 2.26 -11.01 6.18
C ASP A 32 3.74 -10.61 6.30
N LEU A 33 4.59 -11.49 6.83
CA LEU A 33 6.04 -11.25 6.89
C LEU A 33 6.67 -11.14 5.50
N VAL A 34 6.22 -11.98 4.55
CA VAL A 34 6.68 -11.90 3.15
C VAL A 34 6.21 -10.60 2.50
N ALA A 35 4.95 -10.22 2.67
CA ALA A 35 4.41 -8.98 2.13
C ALA A 35 5.10 -7.74 2.70
N LEU A 36 5.43 -7.76 4.00
CA LEU A 36 6.18 -6.71 4.68
C LEU A 36 7.59 -6.56 4.10
N GLY A 37 8.27 -7.67 3.82
CA GLY A 37 9.59 -7.67 3.18
C GLY A 37 9.56 -6.98 1.81
N VAL A 38 8.60 -7.37 0.96
CA VAL A 38 8.40 -6.76 -0.37
C VAL A 38 8.05 -5.28 -0.24
N PHE A 39 7.23 -4.89 0.74
CA PHE A 39 6.91 -3.49 1.00
C PHE A 39 8.15 -2.66 1.34
N TYR A 40 9.02 -3.16 2.23
CA TYR A 40 10.26 -2.47 2.60
C TYR A 40 11.23 -2.34 1.42
N GLU A 41 11.31 -3.34 0.55
CA GLU A 41 12.11 -3.28 -0.67
C GLU A 41 11.62 -2.16 -1.59
N ILE A 42 10.32 -2.10 -1.85
CA ILE A 42 9.68 -1.07 -2.69
C ILE A 42 9.89 0.32 -2.07
N TYR A 43 9.74 0.44 -0.74
CA TYR A 43 9.99 1.68 -0.03
C TYR A 43 11.45 2.15 -0.18
N GLY A 44 12.42 1.24 -0.04
CA GLY A 44 13.83 1.53 -0.25
C GLY A 44 14.13 1.99 -1.68
N GLN A 45 13.55 1.33 -2.68
CA GLN A 45 13.66 1.72 -4.09
C GLN A 45 13.08 3.12 -4.34
N PHE A 46 11.86 3.37 -3.85
CA PHE A 46 11.23 4.68 -3.94
C PHE A 46 12.11 5.79 -3.34
N PHE A 47 12.64 5.56 -2.13
CA PHE A 47 13.49 6.53 -1.45
C PHE A 47 14.80 6.79 -2.21
N ALA A 48 15.41 5.75 -2.77
CA ALA A 48 16.62 5.88 -3.59
C ALA A 48 16.36 6.71 -4.86
N ILE A 49 15.27 6.42 -5.59
CA ILE A 49 14.87 7.17 -6.80
C ILE A 49 14.59 8.63 -6.44
N TRP A 50 13.82 8.88 -5.37
CA TRP A 50 13.52 10.24 -4.92
C TRP A 50 14.80 11.03 -4.60
N LYS A 51 15.75 10.41 -3.90
CA LYS A 51 17.02 11.06 -3.52
C LYS A 51 17.93 11.32 -4.73
N LEU A 52 17.96 10.40 -5.69
CA LEU A 52 18.68 10.61 -6.96
C LEU A 52 18.06 11.76 -7.75
N TRP A 53 16.73 11.81 -7.85
CA TRP A 53 16.02 12.89 -8.52
C TRP A 53 16.19 14.23 -7.82
N SER A 54 16.16 14.28 -6.47
CA SER A 54 16.32 15.52 -5.73
C SER A 54 17.72 16.14 -5.86
N ASN A 55 18.73 15.31 -6.11
CA ASN A 55 20.10 15.75 -6.32
C ASN A 55 20.44 15.97 -7.80
N ALA A 56 19.48 15.80 -8.70
CA ALA A 56 19.69 15.99 -10.13
C ALA A 56 20.01 17.46 -10.44
N PRO A 57 20.94 17.74 -11.36
CA PRO A 57 21.29 19.11 -11.74
C PRO A 57 20.09 19.83 -12.38
N ALA A 58 19.88 21.09 -12.00
CA ALA A 58 18.90 21.95 -12.64
C ALA A 58 19.37 22.26 -14.07
N GLY A 59 18.70 21.69 -15.08
CA GLY A 59 19.07 21.86 -16.49
C GLY A 59 19.31 20.57 -17.27
N LEU A 60 18.88 19.41 -16.75
CA LEU A 60 18.89 18.15 -17.50
C LEU A 60 18.26 18.32 -18.91
N SER A 61 19.05 17.97 -19.93
CA SER A 61 18.63 17.95 -21.34
C SER A 61 17.46 16.98 -21.55
N ASP A 62 16.70 17.18 -22.62
CA ASP A 62 15.60 16.25 -22.96
C ASP A 62 16.08 14.86 -23.35
N ASP A 63 17.33 14.74 -23.81
CA ASP A 63 17.95 13.48 -24.24
C ASP A 63 18.74 12.76 -23.11
N ASP A 64 18.53 13.15 -21.85
CA ASP A 64 19.30 12.60 -20.75
C ASP A 64 18.91 11.15 -20.44
N ASP A 65 19.81 10.23 -20.78
CA ASP A 65 19.71 8.80 -20.45
C ASP A 65 19.51 8.57 -18.95
N PHE A 66 20.07 9.43 -18.09
CA PHE A 66 19.85 9.41 -16.64
C PHE A 66 18.36 9.53 -16.28
N ARG A 67 17.62 10.41 -16.97
CA ARG A 67 16.19 10.62 -16.72
C ARG A 67 15.38 9.43 -17.21
N ARG A 68 15.73 8.86 -18.36
CA ARG A 68 15.09 7.63 -18.88
C ARG A 68 15.27 6.49 -17.89
N GLU A 69 16.49 6.27 -17.41
CA GLU A 69 16.83 5.25 -16.42
C GLU A 69 16.04 5.44 -15.12
N LEU A 70 15.93 6.68 -14.61
CA LEU A 70 15.12 6.98 -13.42
C LEU A 70 13.63 6.74 -13.65
N LEU A 71 13.10 7.07 -14.84
CA LEU A 71 11.70 6.81 -15.18
C LEU A 71 11.40 5.31 -15.26
N ASP A 72 12.29 4.52 -15.86
CA ASP A 72 12.15 3.07 -15.95
C ASP A 72 12.16 2.44 -14.55
N ARG A 73 13.10 2.86 -13.69
CA ARG A 73 13.14 2.43 -12.28
C ARG A 73 11.87 2.82 -11.53
N ALA A 74 11.40 4.06 -11.71
CA ALA A 74 10.16 4.52 -11.07
C ALA A 74 8.94 3.74 -11.54
N ALA A 75 8.86 3.41 -12.83
CA ALA A 75 7.80 2.59 -13.41
C ALA A 75 7.84 1.15 -12.88
N GLU A 76 9.04 0.56 -12.77
CA GLU A 76 9.24 -0.77 -12.18
C GLU A 76 8.78 -0.79 -10.71
N THR A 77 9.23 0.18 -9.90
CA THR A 77 8.80 0.30 -8.50
C THR A 77 7.29 0.53 -8.38
N GLU A 78 6.67 1.33 -9.24
CA GLU A 78 5.21 1.51 -9.29
C GLU A 78 4.50 0.19 -9.63
N GLY A 79 5.02 -0.58 -10.58
CA GLY A 79 4.51 -1.89 -10.96
C GLY A 79 4.57 -2.90 -9.81
N LYS A 80 5.72 -3.00 -9.13
CA LYS A 80 5.89 -3.85 -7.94
C LYS A 80 4.90 -3.46 -6.85
N LEU A 81 4.73 -2.17 -6.56
CA LEU A 81 3.75 -1.69 -5.60
C LEU A 81 2.33 -2.10 -5.97
N LYS A 82 1.89 -1.89 -7.21
CA LYS A 82 0.55 -2.28 -7.65
C LYS A 82 0.34 -3.79 -7.53
N SER A 83 1.33 -4.60 -7.89
CA SER A 83 1.26 -6.05 -7.73
C SER A 83 1.09 -6.46 -6.25
N LEU A 84 1.82 -5.81 -5.34
CA LEU A 84 1.71 -6.04 -3.91
C LEU A 84 0.32 -5.64 -3.40
N LEU A 85 -0.21 -4.51 -3.84
CA LEU A 85 -1.56 -4.06 -3.46
C LEU A 85 -2.65 -5.02 -3.92
N VAL A 86 -2.59 -5.49 -5.18
CA VAL A 86 -3.54 -6.49 -5.71
C VAL A 86 -3.46 -7.78 -4.90
N ARG A 87 -2.24 -8.25 -4.62
CA ARG A 87 -2.02 -9.44 -3.80
C ARG A 87 -2.62 -9.27 -2.40
N LEU A 88 -2.31 -8.16 -1.72
CA LEU A 88 -2.84 -7.86 -0.39
C LEU A 88 -4.38 -7.78 -0.40
N ALA A 89 -4.97 -7.14 -1.41
CA ALA A 89 -6.43 -7.06 -1.54
C ALA A 89 -7.08 -8.43 -1.81
N SER A 90 -6.38 -9.34 -2.49
CA SER A 90 -6.87 -10.70 -2.77
C SER A 90 -6.72 -11.67 -1.60
N GLU A 91 -5.68 -11.50 -0.78
CA GLU A 91 -5.36 -12.42 0.32
C GLU A 91 -6.00 -12.02 1.66
N ARG A 92 -6.35 -10.74 1.85
CA ARG A 92 -6.96 -10.26 3.11
C ARG A 92 -7.94 -9.11 2.92
N SER A 93 -8.85 -8.98 3.90
CA SER A 93 -9.62 -7.76 4.10
C SER A 93 -8.73 -6.66 4.65
N LEU A 94 -8.51 -5.60 3.88
CA LEU A 94 -7.81 -4.40 4.34
C LEU A 94 -8.77 -3.53 5.15
N SER A 95 -8.31 -2.98 6.28
CA SER A 95 -9.08 -1.97 6.99
C SER A 95 -9.10 -0.65 6.20
N ASP A 96 -10.08 0.23 6.45
CA ASP A 96 -10.12 1.55 5.81
C ASP A 96 -8.84 2.36 6.07
N ARG A 97 -8.22 2.17 7.24
CA ARG A 97 -6.94 2.76 7.60
C ARG A 97 -5.81 2.23 6.71
N ASP A 98 -5.75 0.93 6.48
CA ASP A 98 -4.73 0.31 5.61
C ASP A 98 -4.91 0.78 4.17
N CYS A 99 -6.15 0.80 3.68
CA CYS A 99 -6.49 1.33 2.35
C CYS A 99 -6.03 2.78 2.18
N THR A 100 -6.23 3.61 3.22
CA THR A 100 -5.80 5.02 3.21
C THR A 100 -4.28 5.13 3.16
N LEU A 101 -3.55 4.42 4.03
CA LEU A 101 -2.08 4.46 4.07
C LEU A 101 -1.45 3.95 2.77
N LEU A 102 -1.93 2.82 2.26
CA LEU A 102 -1.48 2.23 1.00
C LEU A 102 -1.83 3.14 -0.19
N GLY A 103 -2.99 3.79 -0.16
CA GLY A 103 -3.41 4.79 -1.14
C GLY A 103 -2.48 6.00 -1.17
N CYS A 104 -2.15 6.56 0.00
CA CYS A 104 -1.18 7.65 0.13
C CYS A 104 0.19 7.26 -0.42
N PHE A 105 0.67 6.05 -0.11
CA PHE A 105 1.95 5.57 -0.61
C PHE A 105 1.95 5.38 -2.13
N ARG A 106 0.87 4.80 -2.70
CA ARG A 106 0.67 4.73 -4.15
C ARG A 106 0.73 6.10 -4.79
N GLN A 107 0.03 7.08 -4.22
CA GLN A 107 0.01 8.44 -4.74
C GLN A 107 1.40 9.10 -4.67
N ALA A 108 2.19 8.83 -3.63
CA ALA A 108 3.57 9.32 -3.51
C ALA A 108 4.47 8.79 -4.64
N VAL A 109 4.42 7.48 -4.93
CA VAL A 109 5.19 6.87 -6.03
C VAL A 109 4.76 7.44 -7.39
N GLN A 110 3.46 7.60 -7.61
CA GLN A 110 2.93 8.21 -8.84
C GLN A 110 3.37 9.67 -9.00
N SER A 111 3.36 10.42 -7.90
CA SER A 111 3.79 11.83 -7.87
C SER A 111 5.28 11.94 -8.19
N LEU A 112 6.10 11.00 -7.71
CA LEU A 112 7.52 10.93 -8.03
C LEU A 112 7.74 10.69 -9.52
N ARG A 113 7.11 9.67 -10.11
CA ARG A 113 7.24 9.39 -11.54
C ARG A 113 6.84 10.59 -12.40
N ALA A 114 5.72 11.22 -12.08
CA ALA A 114 5.26 12.41 -12.78
C ALA A 114 6.21 13.61 -12.60
N SER A 115 6.83 13.78 -11.44
CA SER A 115 7.83 14.84 -11.21
C SER A 115 9.09 14.66 -12.08
N ILE A 116 9.55 13.42 -12.23
CA ILE A 116 10.69 13.08 -13.11
C ILE A 116 10.33 13.35 -14.57
N GLN A 117 9.10 12.98 -14.96
CA GLN A 117 8.60 13.19 -16.32
C GLN A 117 8.49 14.67 -16.69
N GLU A 118 8.02 15.51 -15.76
CA GLU A 118 7.81 16.95 -15.97
C GLU A 118 9.06 17.81 -15.68
N LYS A 119 10.19 17.18 -15.32
CA LYS A 119 11.40 17.89 -14.86
C LYS A 119 11.13 18.85 -13.69
N ALA A 120 10.12 18.55 -12.88
CA ALA A 120 9.71 19.37 -11.76
C ALA A 120 10.23 18.78 -10.45
N SER A 121 10.50 19.64 -9.48
CA SER A 121 10.77 19.17 -8.12
C SER A 121 9.52 18.49 -7.54
N LEU A 122 9.71 17.41 -6.79
CA LEU A 122 8.60 16.77 -6.08
C LEU A 122 7.93 17.76 -5.10
N ARG A 123 8.74 18.62 -4.48
CA ARG A 123 8.30 19.60 -3.48
C ARG A 123 7.31 20.61 -4.07
N SER A 124 7.59 21.17 -5.25
CA SER A 124 6.69 22.12 -5.91
C SER A 124 5.33 21.50 -6.23
N ARG A 125 5.30 20.21 -6.61
CA ARG A 125 4.03 19.49 -6.86
C ARG A 125 3.24 19.21 -5.59
N ILE A 126 3.91 18.82 -4.50
CA ILE A 126 3.24 18.64 -3.19
C ILE A 126 2.62 19.96 -2.71
N THR A 127 3.35 21.08 -2.87
CA THR A 127 2.85 22.40 -2.50
C THR A 127 1.70 22.87 -3.40
N GLN A 128 1.73 22.59 -4.71
CA GLN A 128 0.61 22.88 -5.61
C GLN A 128 -0.65 22.05 -5.31
N ALA A 129 -0.49 20.75 -5.04
CA ALA A 129 -1.59 19.90 -4.60
C ALA A 129 -2.15 20.35 -3.23
N GLY A 130 -1.30 20.91 -2.36
CA GLY A 130 -1.67 21.51 -1.08
C GLY A 130 -2.53 22.78 -1.18
N GLY A 131 -2.47 23.49 -2.30
CA GLY A 131 -3.30 24.68 -2.57
C GLY A 131 -4.74 24.35 -2.97
N GLN A 132 -5.01 23.10 -3.32
CA GLN A 132 -6.34 22.59 -3.60
C GLN A 132 -6.86 21.94 -2.31
N GLU A 133 -7.33 22.79 -1.40
CA GLU A 133 -7.99 22.48 -0.12
C GLU A 133 -7.77 21.03 0.32
N VAL A 134 -6.55 20.76 0.79
CA VAL A 134 -6.29 19.54 1.55
C VAL A 134 -7.22 19.65 2.74
N ILE A 135 -8.33 18.91 2.69
CA ILE A 135 -9.14 18.58 3.86
C ILE A 135 -8.18 17.79 4.74
N ALA A 136 -7.37 18.54 5.49
CA ALA A 136 -6.61 18.05 6.61
C ALA A 136 -7.68 17.57 7.57
N TYR A 137 -8.03 16.29 7.51
CA TYR A 137 -8.73 15.68 8.62
C TYR A 137 -7.76 15.77 9.79
N PRO A 138 -8.01 16.60 10.82
CA PRO A 138 -7.26 16.48 12.05
C PRO A 138 -7.46 15.05 12.54
N TRP A 139 -6.41 14.23 12.41
CA TRP A 139 -6.38 12.87 12.91
C TRP A 139 -6.25 12.95 14.44
N LEU A 140 -7.34 13.35 15.09
CA LEU A 140 -7.54 13.17 16.52
C LEU A 140 -7.99 11.72 16.70
N GLY A 141 -7.16 10.93 17.38
CA GLY A 141 -7.45 9.52 17.61
C GLY A 141 -8.83 9.30 18.22
N SER A 142 -9.50 8.24 17.74
CA SER A 142 -10.68 7.53 18.27
C SER A 142 -12.05 7.68 17.59
N GLU A 143 -12.26 8.56 16.60
CA GLU A 143 -13.53 8.59 15.86
C GLU A 143 -13.35 8.32 14.36
N ALA A 144 -13.96 7.23 13.88
CA ALA A 144 -14.09 6.93 12.47
C ALA A 144 -15.09 7.91 11.80
N PRO A 145 -14.84 8.40 10.57
CA PRO A 145 -15.81 9.24 9.87
C PRO A 145 -17.10 8.45 9.56
N GLN A 146 -18.24 8.99 10.00
CA GLN A 146 -19.56 8.46 9.65
C GLN A 146 -19.81 8.58 8.14
N PRO A 147 -20.32 7.53 7.46
CA PRO A 147 -20.46 7.47 5.99
C PRO A 147 -21.53 8.40 5.42
N SER A 148 -22.28 9.14 6.24
CA SER A 148 -23.41 9.98 5.81
C SER A 148 -23.02 11.36 5.24
N LYS A 149 -21.73 11.71 5.17
CA LYS A 149 -21.27 13.04 4.76
C LYS A 149 -20.37 13.09 3.51
N LEU A 150 -20.32 12.03 2.69
CA LEU A 150 -19.57 12.06 1.43
C LEU A 150 -20.52 12.25 0.23
N PRO A 151 -20.28 13.25 -0.65
CA PRO A 151 -21.07 13.42 -1.87
C PRO A 151 -20.87 12.22 -2.81
N SER A 152 -21.98 11.62 -3.23
CA SER A 152 -22.10 10.33 -3.92
C SER A 152 -21.35 10.21 -5.26
N TRP A 153 -20.87 11.30 -5.84
CA TRP A 153 -20.21 11.31 -7.16
C TRP A 153 -18.72 10.92 -7.14
N GLN A 154 -18.06 10.89 -5.97
CA GLN A 154 -16.64 10.47 -5.89
C GLN A 154 -16.41 8.96 -5.81
N LEU A 155 -17.45 8.15 -5.50
CA LEU A 155 -17.29 6.69 -5.39
C LEU A 155 -17.23 5.99 -6.75
N MET A 156 -17.66 6.64 -7.83
CA MET A 156 -17.74 6.02 -9.17
C MET A 156 -16.47 6.16 -10.02
N GLN A 157 -15.52 7.06 -9.70
CA GLN A 157 -14.31 7.25 -10.52
C GLN A 157 -13.05 6.54 -10.00
N LYS A 158 -13.08 5.88 -8.83
CA LYS A 158 -11.89 5.23 -8.25
C LYS A 158 -11.71 3.73 -8.60
N TRP A 159 -12.54 3.18 -9.49
CA TRP A 159 -12.48 1.76 -9.90
C TRP A 159 -12.29 1.54 -11.42
N LEU A 160 -11.86 2.57 -12.15
CA LEU A 160 -11.32 2.49 -13.52
C LEU A 160 -9.93 3.12 -13.54
#